data_AF-A0A2N9LLV9-F1
#
_entry.id   AF-A0A2N9LLV9-F1
#
_cell.length_a   1.000
_cell.length_b   1.000
_cell.length_c   1.000
_cell.angle_alpha   90.00
_cell.angle_beta   90.00
_cell.angle_gamma   90.00
#
_symmetry.space_group_name_H-M   'P 1'
#
loop_
_entity.id
_entity.type
_entity.pdbx_description
1 polymer ?
#
loop_
_entity_poly.entity_id
_entity_poly.type
_entity_poly.pdbx_seq_one_letter_code
_entity_poly.pdbx_strand_id
1 'polypeptide(L)'
;MLGILVHGDNHFIVRGPRPNRSTALALVRAWSVIRIGSTPSPELAAWRISTHEFRENLRWAIVVPGDREALPAVAELLAELEARGVDIETDPT
;
A
#
# COMPACT_ATOMS: atom_id res chain seq x y z
N MET A 1 10.37 8.48 -1.70
CA MET A 1 9.75 7.79 -2.84
C MET A 1 8.26 7.64 -2.55
N LEU A 2 7.43 7.47 -3.59
CA LEU A 2 5.97 7.34 -3.46
C LEU A 2 5.55 5.97 -3.98
N GLY A 3 4.66 5.30 -3.27
CA GLY A 3 4.06 4.05 -3.74
C GLY A 3 2.71 3.80 -3.11
N ILE A 4 2.15 2.64 -3.41
CA ILE A 4 0.81 2.25 -3.00
C ILE A 4 0.83 0.89 -2.32
N LEU A 5 0.14 0.80 -1.18
CA LEU A 5 -0.18 -0.47 -0.52
C LEU A 5 -1.64 -0.79 -0.81
N VAL A 6 -1.90 -1.99 -1.29
CA VAL A 6 -3.25 -2.50 -1.57
C VAL A 6 -3.54 -3.65 -0.61
N HIS A 7 -4.72 -3.66 -0.01
CA HIS A 7 -5.16 -4.72 0.90
C HIS A 7 -6.66 -4.95 0.78
N GLY A 8 -7.05 -6.07 0.16
CA GLY A 8 -8.44 -6.32 -0.24
C GLY A 8 -8.95 -5.17 -1.11
N ASP A 9 -9.99 -4.48 -0.63
CA ASP A 9 -10.61 -3.35 -1.33
C ASP A 9 -10.02 -1.99 -0.96
N ASN A 10 -9.10 -1.96 0.00
CA ASN A 10 -8.53 -0.72 0.50
C ASN A 10 -7.15 -0.47 -0.10
N HIS A 11 -6.79 0.79 -0.28
CA HIS A 11 -5.46 1.18 -0.71
C HIS A 11 -4.97 2.43 0.01
N PHE A 12 -3.67 2.47 0.27
CA PHE A 12 -2.99 3.59 0.89
C PHE A 12 -1.91 4.11 -0.06
N ILE A 13 -1.94 5.41 -0.35
CA ILE A 13 -0.81 6.08 -0.99
C ILE A 13 0.20 6.44 0.11
N VAL A 14 1.45 6.03 -0.08
CA VAL A 14 2.48 6.04 0.95
C VAL A 14 3.73 6.74 0.47
N ARG A 15 4.20 7.71 1.25
CA ARG A 15 5.58 8.22 1.13
C ARG A 15 6.50 7.35 1.95
N GLY A 16 7.55 6.82 1.32
CA GLY A 16 8.55 5.96 1.94
C GLY A 16 9.34 5.16 0.92
N PRO A 17 10.38 4.42 1.34
CA PRO A 17 11.02 3.41 0.49
C PRO A 17 10.04 2.26 0.19
N ARG A 18 10.32 1.43 -0.82
CA ARG A 18 9.54 0.21 -1.07
C ARG A 18 9.72 -0.72 0.13
N PRO A 19 8.66 -1.03 0.91
CA PRO A 19 8.79 -1.92 2.04
C PRO A 19 8.99 -3.37 1.56
N ASN A 20 9.59 -4.21 2.40
CA ASN A 20 9.50 -5.66 2.21
C ASN A 20 8.10 -6.16 2.65
N ARG A 21 7.80 -7.42 2.35
CA ARG A 21 6.53 -8.09 2.68
C ARG A 21 6.09 -7.89 4.14
N SER A 22 6.96 -8.19 5.10
CA SER A 22 6.64 -8.07 6.53
C SER A 22 6.31 -6.64 6.94
N THR A 23 7.05 -5.67 6.40
CA THR A 23 6.81 -4.25 6.66
C THR A 23 5.50 -3.79 6.00
N ALA A 24 5.22 -4.21 4.77
CA ALA A 24 3.97 -3.87 4.07
C ALA A 24 2.73 -4.35 4.85
N LEU A 25 2.75 -5.59 5.34
CA LEU A 25 1.68 -6.13 6.20
C LEU A 25 1.55 -5.36 7.52
N ALA A 26 2.67 -5.01 8.16
CA ALA A 26 2.66 -4.23 9.39
C ALA A 26 2.07 -2.83 9.19
N LEU A 27 2.40 -2.15 8.07
CA LEU A 27 1.86 -0.84 7.70
C LEU A 27 0.35 -0.91 7.46
N VAL A 28 -0.11 -1.85 6.66
CA VAL A 28 -1.54 -2.08 6.40
C VAL A 28 -2.29 -2.31 7.72
N ARG A 29 -1.81 -3.20 8.59
CA ARG A 29 -2.44 -3.45 9.90
C ARG A 29 -2.46 -2.22 10.79
N ALA A 30 -1.39 -1.44 10.78
CA ALA A 30 -1.29 -0.24 11.60
C ALA A 30 -2.26 0.86 11.17
N TRP A 31 -2.62 0.94 9.89
CA TRP A 31 -3.49 1.99 9.34
C TRP A 31 -4.92 1.55 9.06
N SER A 32 -5.18 0.26 8.89
CA SER A 32 -6.54 -0.28 8.80
C SER A 32 -7.26 -0.25 10.15
N VAL A 33 -6.54 -0.21 11.28
CA VAL A 33 -7.11 -0.08 12.62
C VAL A 33 -6.92 1.34 13.11
N ILE A 34 -8.02 2.09 13.28
CA ILE A 34 -7.98 3.41 13.94
C ILE A 34 -7.56 3.19 15.40
N ARG A 35 -6.31 3.47 15.73
CA ARG A 35 -5.81 3.42 17.11
C ARG A 35 -5.60 4.82 17.64
N ILE A 36 -6.51 5.29 18.50
CA ILE A 36 -6.37 6.58 19.19
C ILE A 36 -5.19 6.47 20.18
N GLY A 37 -4.24 7.40 20.09
CA GLY A 37 -3.10 7.49 21.01
C GLY A 37 -1.93 6.52 20.76
N SER A 38 -1.95 5.76 19.66
CA SER A 38 -0.85 4.84 19.35
C SER A 38 0.22 5.54 18.51
N THR A 39 1.45 5.58 19.01
CA THR A 39 2.62 6.04 18.24
C THR A 39 3.00 4.95 17.23
N PRO A 40 3.25 5.28 15.94
CA PRO A 40 3.79 4.30 15.00
C PRO A 40 5.08 3.70 15.57
N SER A 41 5.27 2.38 15.46
CA SER A 41 6.54 1.75 15.82
C SER A 41 7.70 2.48 15.12
N PRO A 42 8.86 2.70 15.78
CA PRO A 42 9.99 3.42 15.18
C PRO A 42 10.42 2.85 13.82
N GLU A 43 10.29 1.54 13.67
CA GLU A 43 10.55 0.80 12.43
C GLU A 43 9.64 1.22 11.27
N LEU A 44 8.43 1.73 11.54
CA LEU A 44 7.47 2.19 10.53
C LEU A 44 7.51 3.71 10.31
N ALA A 45 8.31 4.45 11.08
CA ALA A 45 8.35 5.91 11.05
C ALA A 45 8.83 6.49 9.69
N ALA A 46 9.50 5.67 8.88
CA ALA A 46 9.94 6.03 7.53
C ALA A 46 8.78 6.10 6.51
N TRP A 47 7.59 5.58 6.85
CA TRP A 47 6.42 5.57 6.00
C TRP A 47 5.31 6.47 6.54
N ARG A 48 4.64 7.17 5.64
CA ARG A 48 3.49 8.03 5.97
C ARG A 48 2.44 7.94 4.89
N ILE A 49 1.17 7.84 5.30
CA ILE A 49 0.05 8.00 4.37
C ILE A 49 0.07 9.44 3.84
N SER A 50 -0.13 9.60 2.54
CA SER A 50 -0.35 10.89 1.90
C SER A 50 -1.66 10.86 1.13
N THR A 51 -2.51 11.87 1.34
CA THR A 51 -3.82 11.99 0.69
C THR A 51 -3.82 12.98 -0.47
N HIS A 52 -2.70 13.69 -0.69
CA HIS A 52 -2.57 14.70 -1.74
C HIS A 52 -1.39 14.37 -2.65
N GLU A 53 -1.55 13.30 -3.42
CA GLU A 53 -0.55 12.82 -4.36
C GLU A 53 -1.20 12.39 -5.68
N PHE A 54 -0.43 12.52 -6.74
CA PHE A 54 -0.78 12.10 -8.08
C PHE A 54 -0.39 10.63 -8.29
N ARG A 55 -1.30 9.81 -8.81
CA ARG A 55 -1.05 8.38 -9.08
C ARG A 55 0.09 8.20 -10.08
N GLU A 56 0.30 9.20 -10.94
CA GLU A 56 1.37 9.35 -11.93
C GLU A 56 2.77 9.23 -11.31
N ASN A 57 2.91 9.61 -10.05
CA ASN A 57 4.18 9.63 -9.33
C ASN A 57 4.48 8.32 -8.58
N LEU A 58 3.56 7.34 -8.60
CA LEU A 58 3.75 6.05 -7.95
C LEU A 58 4.91 5.29 -8.58
N ARG A 59 5.81 4.76 -7.75
CA ARG A 59 7.04 4.07 -8.16
C ARG A 59 7.04 2.58 -7.87
N TRP A 60 6.19 2.14 -6.96
CA TRP A 60 6.01 0.75 -6.58
C TRP A 60 4.57 0.54 -6.10
N ALA A 61 4.08 -0.68 -6.26
CA ALA A 61 2.84 -1.15 -5.68
C ALA A 61 3.09 -2.49 -4.96
N ILE A 62 2.55 -2.64 -3.76
CA ILE A 62 2.58 -3.92 -3.04
C ILE A 62 1.16 -4.30 -2.70
N VAL A 63 0.75 -5.49 -3.14
CA VAL A 63 -0.54 -6.08 -2.84
C VAL A 63 -0.37 -7.07 -1.70
N VAL A 64 -1.00 -6.77 -0.58
CA VAL A 64 -1.03 -7.60 0.62
C VAL A 64 -2.37 -8.34 0.65
N PRO A 65 -2.39 -9.69 0.74
CA PRO A 65 -3.62 -10.46 0.80
C PRO A 65 -4.54 -9.93 1.90
N GLY A 66 -5.79 -9.66 1.54
CA GLY A 66 -6.86 -9.31 2.47
C GLY A 66 -7.74 -10.52 2.78
N ASP A 67 -8.60 -10.37 3.78
CA ASP A 67 -9.60 -11.40 4.13
C ASP A 67 -10.70 -11.55 3.07
N ARG A 68 -10.72 -10.66 2.06
CA ARG A 68 -11.69 -10.65 0.96
C ARG A 68 -10.99 -10.51 -0.38
N GLU A 69 -11.60 -11.09 -1.40
CA GLU A 69 -11.20 -10.89 -2.79
C GLU A 69 -11.32 -9.41 -3.15
N ALA A 70 -10.31 -8.88 -3.84
CA ALA A 70 -10.28 -7.47 -4.23
C ALA A 70 -11.38 -7.17 -5.26
N LEU A 71 -12.16 -6.13 -5.03
CA LEU A 71 -13.21 -5.65 -5.91
C LEU A 71 -12.64 -5.21 -7.27
N PRO A 72 -13.48 -5.20 -8.32
CA PRO A 72 -13.05 -4.85 -9.68
C PRO A 72 -12.28 -3.52 -9.81
N ALA A 73 -12.62 -2.53 -8.98
CA ALA A 73 -11.96 -1.23 -8.96
C ALA A 73 -10.47 -1.31 -8.55
N VAL A 74 -10.11 -2.26 -7.68
CA VAL A 74 -8.70 -2.49 -7.31
C VAL A 74 -7.95 -3.18 -8.44
N ALA A 75 -8.59 -4.14 -9.12
CA ALA A 75 -8.02 -4.79 -10.29
C ALA A 75 -7.75 -3.78 -11.43
N GLU A 76 -8.69 -2.88 -11.69
CA GLU A 76 -8.53 -1.79 -12.66
C GLU A 76 -7.35 -0.87 -12.29
N LEU A 77 -7.26 -0.46 -11.03
CA LEU A 77 -6.13 0.33 -10.52
C LEU A 77 -4.78 -0.39 -10.73
N LEU A 78 -4.70 -1.68 -10.43
CA LEU A 78 -3.47 -2.45 -10.64
C LEU A 78 -3.12 -2.55 -12.12
N ALA A 79 -4.10 -2.76 -13.00
CA ALA A 79 -3.89 -2.78 -14.45
C ALA A 79 -3.38 -1.43 -14.98
N GLU A 80 -3.93 -0.30 -14.48
CA GLU A 80 -3.43 1.04 -14.82
C GLU A 80 -1.96 1.25 -14.41
N LEU A 81 -1.59 0.75 -13.23
CA LEU A 81 -0.22 0.87 -12.71
C LEU A 81 0.76 0.00 -13.50
N GLU A 82 0.36 -1.23 -13.83
CA GLU A 82 1.14 -2.15 -14.66
C GLU A 82 1.36 -1.58 -16.07
N ALA A 83 0.30 -1.06 -16.71
CA ALA A 83 0.38 -0.41 -18.01
C ALA A 83 1.34 0.79 -18.03
N ARG A 84 1.59 1.40 -16.87
CA ARG A 84 2.53 2.51 -16.68
C ARG A 84 3.94 2.07 -16.29
N GLY A 85 4.18 0.76 -16.17
CA GLY A 85 5.49 0.20 -15.80
C GLY A 85 5.81 0.37 -14.31
N VAL A 86 4.81 0.54 -13.45
CA VAL A 86 5.01 0.49 -12.00
C VAL A 86 5.28 -0.95 -11.59
N ASP A 87 6.32 -1.16 -10.79
CA ASP A 87 6.67 -2.49 -10.29
C ASP A 87 5.64 -2.92 -9.23
N ILE A 88 4.87 -3.97 -9.56
CA ILE A 88 3.82 -4.53 -8.72
C ILE A 88 4.30 -5.85 -8.12
N GLU A 89 4.37 -5.91 -6.80
CA GLU A 89 4.60 -7.15 -6.06
C GLU A 89 3.27 -7.65 -5.51
N THR A 90 2.79 -8.76 -6.06
CA THR A 90 1.68 -9.51 -5.51
C THR A 90 2.24 -10.64 -4.65
N ASP A 91 1.83 -10.68 -3.39
CA ASP A 91 2.19 -11.78 -2.51
C ASP A 91 1.24 -12.96 -2.78
N PRO A 92 1.72 -14.10 -3.33
CA PRO A 92 0.90 -15.29 -3.42
C PRO A 92 0.66 -15.81 -1.99
N THR A 93 -0.62 -16.01 -1.67
CA THR A 93 -1.10 -16.53 -0.40
C THR A 93 -0.44 -17.85 -0.01
#